data_AF-A0A4Q6JBH2-F1
#
_entry.id   AF-A0A4Q6JBH2-F1
#
_cell.length_a   1.000
_cell.length_b   1.000
_cell.length_c   1.000
_cell.angle_alpha   90.00
_cell.angle_beta   90.00
_cell.angle_gamma   90.00
#
_symmetry.space_group_name_H-M   'P 1'
#
loop_
_entity.id
_entity.type
_entity.pdbx_description
1 polymer ?
#
loop_
_entity_poly.entity_id
_entity_poly.type
_entity_poly.pdbx_seq_one_letter_code
_entity_poly.pdbx_strand_id
1 'polypeptide(L)'
;MLKKWVFRLGSDPKLSLKRFIRGLALFVLAVIFIAIGYYGPALFQLIGLIILAVAIFFAAWGYLGIFANRFAQVLERSSPKDHDPDLWK
;
A
#
# COMPACT_ATOMS: atom_id res chain seq x y z
N MET A 1 5.45 18.43 -11.83
CA MET A 1 4.98 18.44 -10.42
C MET A 1 4.59 17.05 -9.89
N LEU A 2 4.10 16.10 -10.71
CA LEU A 2 3.81 14.71 -10.29
C LEU A 2 5.00 13.95 -9.68
N LYS A 3 6.22 14.16 -10.20
CA LYS A 3 7.43 13.51 -9.68
C LYS A 3 7.67 13.76 -8.19
N LYS A 4 7.35 14.96 -7.68
CA LYS A 4 7.48 15.29 -6.24
C LYS A 4 6.50 14.52 -5.36
N TRP A 5 5.30 14.20 -5.86
CA TRP A 5 4.30 13.44 -5.13
C TRP A 5 4.65 11.96 -5.06
N VAL A 6 5.13 11.38 -6.16
CA VAL A 6 5.60 9.99 -6.20
C VAL A 6 6.84 9.80 -5.30
N PHE A 7 7.78 10.74 -5.32
CA PHE A 7 8.97 10.70 -4.47
C PHE A 7 8.62 10.86 -2.98
N ARG A 8 7.67 11.75 -2.65
CA ARG A 8 7.16 11.89 -1.27
C ARG A 8 6.35 10.70 -0.77
N LEU A 9 5.67 9.97 -1.66
CA LEU A 9 4.94 8.74 -1.34
C LEU A 9 5.90 7.58 -1.01
N GLY A 10 7.08 7.55 -1.63
CA GLY A 10 8.14 6.58 -1.32
C GLY A 10 8.95 6.93 -0.07
N SER A 11 9.14 8.22 0.24
CA SER A 11 9.97 8.65 1.37
C SER A 11 9.29 8.54 2.75
N ASP A 12 7.96 8.33 2.80
CA ASP A 12 7.21 8.32 4.06
C ASP A 12 6.49 6.96 4.29
N PRO A 13 7.24 5.88 4.55
CA PRO A 13 6.71 4.52 4.67
C PRO A 13 5.67 4.36 5.78
N LYS A 14 5.67 5.25 6.78
CA LYS A 14 4.69 5.24 7.88
C LYS A 14 3.30 5.61 7.39
N LEU A 15 3.19 6.54 6.43
CA LEU A 15 1.91 7.01 5.91
C LEU A 15 1.27 5.98 4.98
N SER A 16 2.06 5.31 4.14
CA SER A 16 1.60 4.25 3.24
C SER A 16 1.15 3.00 4.02
N LEU A 17 1.89 2.61 5.06
CA LEU A 17 1.50 1.53 5.95
C LEU A 17 0.18 1.84 6.68
N LYS A 18 -0.01 3.06 7.16
CA LYS A 18 -1.27 3.47 7.81
C LYS A 18 -2.47 3.38 6.86
N ARG A 19 -2.28 3.73 5.59
CA ARG A 19 -3.31 3.57 4.53
C ARG A 19 -3.60 2.10 4.23
N PHE A 20 -2.56 1.27 4.15
CA PHE A 20 -2.71 -0.18 3.95
C PHE A 20 -3.50 -0.82 5.10
N ILE A 21 -3.14 -0.53 6.36
CA ILE A 21 -3.85 -1.07 7.54
C ILE A 21 -5.31 -0.62 7.56
N ARG A 22 -5.60 0.64 7.19
CA ARG A 22 -6.98 1.11 7.08
C ARG A 22 -7.76 0.37 5.98
N GLY A 23 -7.13 0.13 4.83
CA GLY A 23 -7.69 -0.68 3.75
C GLY A 23 -7.95 -2.13 4.20
N LEU A 24 -7.02 -2.73 4.94
CA LEU A 24 -7.16 -4.07 5.49
C LEU A 24 -8.31 -4.17 6.51
N ALA A 25 -8.47 -3.17 7.39
CA ALA A 25 -9.59 -3.13 8.32
C ALA A 25 -10.94 -3.04 7.57
N LEU A 26 -11.01 -2.21 6.53
CA LEU A 26 -12.19 -2.13 5.66
C LEU A 26 -12.45 -3.44 4.90
N PHE A 27 -11.39 -4.14 4.50
CA PHE A 27 -11.50 -5.44 3.84
C PHE A 27 -12.11 -6.49 4.78
N VAL A 28 -11.63 -6.58 6.02
CA VAL A 28 -12.20 -7.48 7.04
C VAL A 28 -13.67 -7.15 7.27
N LEU A 29 -14.02 -5.85 7.39
CA LEU A 29 -15.40 -5.43 7.54
C LEU A 29 -16.26 -5.84 6.33
N ALA A 30 -15.75 -5.69 5.10
CA ALA A 30 -16.43 -6.11 3.89
C ALA A 30 -16.71 -7.62 3.88
N VAL A 31 -15.73 -8.44 4.27
CA VAL A 31 -15.89 -9.90 4.35
C VAL A 31 -16.99 -10.27 5.36
N ILE A 32 -17.06 -9.59 6.51
CA ILE A 32 -18.14 -9.81 7.49
C ILE A 32 -19.51 -9.51 6.89
N PHE A 33 -19.66 -8.37 6.19
CA PHE A 33 -20.92 -8.03 5.52
C PHE A 33 -21.30 -9.01 4.41
N ILE A 34 -20.33 -9.47 3.62
CA ILE A 34 -20.54 -10.49 2.58
C ILE A 34 -20.99 -11.81 3.22
N ALA A 35 -20.36 -12.23 4.32
CA ALA A 35 -20.72 -13.47 5.02
C ALA A 35 -22.14 -13.38 5.62
N ILE A 36 -22.49 -12.25 6.25
CA ILE A 36 -23.85 -12.02 6.75
C ILE A 36 -24.87 -12.04 5.60
N GLY A 37 -24.54 -11.39 4.48
CA GLY A 37 -25.39 -11.38 3.29
C GLY A 37 -25.55 -12.75 2.63
N TYR A 38 -24.53 -13.62 2.71
CA TYR A 38 -24.58 -14.98 2.18
C TYR A 38 -25.58 -15.86 2.94
N TYR A 39 -25.64 -15.75 4.26
CA TYR A 39 -26.58 -16.52 5.10
C TYR A 39 -27.92 -15.81 5.36
N GLY A 40 -28.09 -14.59 4.86
CA GLY A 40 -29.22 -13.73 5.18
C GLY A 40 -29.73 -12.97 3.95
N PRO A 41 -30.08 -11.68 4.09
CA PRO A 41 -30.53 -10.87 2.95
C PRO A 41 -29.37 -10.54 2.01
N ALA A 42 -29.52 -10.88 0.72
CA ALA A 42 -28.55 -10.58 -0.34
C ALA A 42 -28.20 -9.08 -0.44
N LEU A 43 -29.02 -8.18 0.10
CA LEU A 43 -28.73 -6.75 0.16
C LEU A 43 -27.46 -6.44 0.97
N PHE A 44 -27.21 -7.17 2.07
CA PHE A 44 -25.97 -7.01 2.85
C PHE A 44 -24.74 -7.49 2.07
N GLN A 45 -24.90 -8.48 1.20
CA GLN A 45 -23.85 -8.95 0.31
C GLN A 45 -23.46 -7.87 -0.71
N LEU A 46 -24.46 -7.18 -1.28
CA LEU A 46 -24.22 -6.06 -2.20
C LEU A 46 -23.48 -4.90 -1.51
N ILE A 47 -23.89 -4.54 -0.28
CA ILE A 47 -23.21 -3.52 0.53
C ILE A 47 -21.76 -3.95 0.81
N GLY A 48 -21.57 -5.21 1.23
CA GLY A 48 -20.25 -5.79 1.47
C GLY A 48 -19.35 -5.72 0.23
N LEU A 49 -19.89 -5.95 -0.96
CA LEU A 49 -19.14 -5.87 -2.23
C LEU A 49 -18.69 -4.44 -2.55
N ILE A 50 -19.52 -3.43 -2.27
CA ILE A 50 -19.15 -2.01 -2.44
C ILE A 50 -18.02 -1.65 -1.47
N ILE A 51 -18.13 -2.05 -0.20
CA ILE A 51 -17.08 -1.82 0.80
C ILE A 51 -15.78 -2.54 0.39
N LEU A 52 -15.89 -3.75 -0.15
CA LEU A 52 -14.76 -4.54 -0.63
C LEU A 52 -13.99 -3.80 -1.73
N ALA A 53 -14.70 -3.23 -2.72
CA ALA A 53 -14.07 -2.48 -3.80
C ALA A 53 -13.26 -1.29 -3.27
N VAL A 54 -13.83 -0.54 -2.31
CA VAL A 54 -13.16 0.59 -1.65
C VAL A 54 -11.96 0.10 -0.83
N ALA A 55 -12.11 -1.00 -0.09
CA ALA A 55 -11.04 -1.58 0.71
C ALA A 55 -9.84 -1.99 -0.14
N ILE A 56 -10.09 -2.67 -1.27
CA ILE A 56 -9.05 -3.08 -2.22
C ILE A 56 -8.32 -1.86 -2.78
N PHE A 57 -9.04 -0.79 -3.14
CA PHE A 57 -8.42 0.44 -3.62
C PHE A 57 -7.43 1.04 -2.59
N PHE A 58 -7.85 1.16 -1.33
CA PHE A 58 -6.97 1.65 -0.26
C PHE A 58 -5.80 0.71 0.04
N ALA A 59 -6.03 -0.61 0.02
CA ALA A 59 -4.99 -1.60 0.25
C ALA A 59 -3.94 -1.57 -0.88
N ALA A 60 -4.37 -1.51 -2.14
CA ALA A 60 -3.48 -1.40 -3.29
C ALA A 60 -2.67 -0.10 -3.25
N TRP A 61 -3.31 1.03 -2.92
CA TRP A 61 -2.62 2.31 -2.77
C TRP A 61 -1.59 2.31 -1.63
N GLY A 62 -1.90 1.67 -0.50
CA GLY A 62 -0.96 1.49 0.61
C GLY A 62 0.21 0.58 0.24
N TYR A 63 -0.06 -0.54 -0.43
CA TYR A 63 0.96 -1.48 -0.90
C TYR A 63 1.95 -0.83 -1.87
N LEU A 64 1.46 -0.04 -2.84
CA LEU A 64 2.30 0.73 -3.77
C LEU A 64 3.32 1.62 -3.04
N GLY A 65 2.93 2.23 -1.91
CA GLY A 65 3.84 3.04 -1.11
C GLY A 65 4.90 2.22 -0.36
N ILE A 66 4.54 1.05 0.18
CA ILE A 66 5.50 0.14 0.83
C ILE A 66 6.47 -0.42 -0.22
N PHE A 67 5.95 -0.79 -1.39
CA PHE A 67 6.71 -1.29 -2.52
C PHE A 67 7.72 -0.25 -3.01
N ALA A 68 7.30 1.02 -3.19
CA ALA A 68 8.20 2.09 -3.61
C ALA A 68 9.37 2.28 -2.64
N ASN A 69 9.13 2.23 -1.33
CA ASN A 69 10.18 2.33 -0.31
C ASN A 69 11.17 1.15 -0.37
N ARG A 70 10.67 -0.10 -0.48
CA ARG A 70 11.54 -1.27 -0.61
C ARG A 70 12.29 -1.28 -1.94
N PHE A 71 11.65 -0.87 -3.03
CA PHE A 71 12.25 -0.79 -4.36
C PHE A 71 13.35 0.27 -4.41
N ALA A 72 13.16 1.41 -3.75
CA ALA A 72 14.20 2.43 -3.60
C ALA A 72 15.45 1.88 -2.88
N GLN A 73 15.27 1.12 -1.79
CA GLN A 73 16.38 0.47 -1.09
C GLN A 73 17.09 -0.58 -1.94
N VAL A 74 16.37 -1.32 -2.78
CA VAL A 74 16.97 -2.27 -3.72
C VAL A 74 17.80 -1.53 -4.76
N LEU A 75 17.27 -0.45 -5.35
CA LEU A 75 18.02 0.38 -6.30
C LEU A 75 19.28 0.99 -5.67
N GLU A 76 19.20 1.49 -4.43
CA GLU A 76 20.34 2.07 -3.71
C GLU A 76 21.43 1.02 -3.42
N ARG A 77 21.04 -0.22 -3.11
CA ARG A 77 21.98 -1.34 -2.92
C ARG A 77 22.55 -1.88 -4.24
N SER A 78 21.78 -1.79 -5.31
CA SER A 78 22.18 -2.23 -6.66
C SER A 78 23.00 -1.19 -7.42
N SER A 79 22.96 0.08 -7.00
CA SER A 79 23.89 1.09 -7.47
C SER A 79 25.27 0.72 -6.92
N PRO A 80 26.30 0.55 -7.75
CA PRO A 80 27.65 0.39 -7.24
C PRO A 80 27.91 1.59 -6.34
N LYS A 81 28.30 1.35 -5.07
CA LYS A 81 29.02 2.37 -4.34
C LYS A 81 30.21 2.67 -5.23
N ASP A 82 30.26 3.88 -5.78
CA ASP A 82 31.46 4.41 -6.38
C ASP A 82 32.52 4.22 -5.29
N HIS A 83 33.37 3.21 -5.49
CA HIS A 83 34.50 2.98 -4.64
C HIS A 83 35.41 4.12 -5.01
N ASP A 84 35.21 5.28 -4.39
CA ASP A 84 36.22 6.31 -4.29
C ASP A 84 37.41 5.57 -3.68
N PRO A 85 38.43 5.21 -4.48
CA PRO A 85 39.64 4.72 -3.87
C PRO A 85 40.18 5.95 -3.16
N ASP A 86 40.33 5.87 -1.84
CA ASP A 86 41.03 6.87 -1.04
C ASP A 86 42.48 6.96 -1.55
N LEU A 87 42.65 7.59 -2.70
CA LEU A 87 43.88 8.00 -3.31
C LEU A 87 44.10 9.41 -2.75
N TRP A 88 44.97 9.48 -1.76
CA TRP A 88 45.61 10.71 -1.25
C TRP A 88 44.93 11.44 -0.09
N LYS A 89 44.97 10.89 1.14
CA LYS A 89 45.48 11.63 2.33
C LYS A 89 46.07 10.70 3.38
#